data_AF-A0A5A7WI12-F1
#
_entry.id   AF-A0A5A7WI12-F1
#
_cell.length_a   1.000
_cell.length_b   1.000
_cell.length_c   1.000
_cell.angle_alpha   90.00
_cell.angle_beta   90.00
_cell.angle_gamma   90.00
#
_symmetry.space_group_name_H-M   'P 1'
#
loop_
_entity.id
_entity.type
_entity.pdbx_description
1 polymer ?
#
loop_
_entity_poly.entity_id
_entity_poly.type
_entity_poly.pdbx_seq_one_letter_code
_entity_poly.pdbx_strand_id
1 'polypeptide(L)' 'MDRDRVAELIRWEDAGATWQVMSRTARGVTIALMRCDGGEEVDRFSSDDPRLLAYVDARQPPG' A
#
# COMPACT_ATOMS: atom_id res chain seq x y z
N MET A 1 14.76 11.23 -5.74
CA MET A 1 14.33 11.29 -4.34
C MET A 1 13.31 10.20 -4.16
N ASP A 2 13.70 9.08 -3.56
CA ASP A 2 12.80 7.95 -3.33
C ASP A 2 11.67 8.42 -2.40
N ARG A 3 10.45 8.44 -2.92
CA ARG A 3 9.26 8.78 -2.13
C ARG A 3 9.08 7.67 -1.10
N ASP A 4 9.03 8.03 0.19
CA ASP A 4 8.79 7.05 1.24
C ASP A 4 7.35 6.53 1.15
N ARG A 5 7.20 5.36 0.53
CA ARG A 5 5.90 4.74 0.27
C ARG A 5 5.20 4.29 1.56
N VAL A 6 5.95 3.99 2.61
CA VAL A 6 5.35 3.65 3.91
C VAL A 6 4.72 4.89 4.54
N ALA A 7 5.43 6.02 4.55
CA ALA A 7 4.88 7.28 5.02
C ALA A 7 3.68 7.76 4.19
N GLU A 8 3.63 7.42 2.89
CA GLU A 8 2.48 7.67 2.03
C GLU A 8 1.25 6.85 2.46
N LEU A 9 1.41 5.54 2.73
CA LEU A 9 0.31 4.69 3.21
C LEU A 9 -0.20 5.12 4.59
N ILE A 10 0.69 5.46 5.52
CA ILE A 10 0.30 5.94 6.85
C ILE A 10 -0.54 7.22 6.73
N ARG A 11 -0.10 8.19 5.93
CA ARG A 11 -0.89 9.42 5.70
C ARG A 11 -2.22 9.15 5.01
N TRP A 12 -2.28 8.13 4.16
CA TRP A 12 -3.52 7.71 3.52
C TRP A 12 -4.52 7.14 4.54
N GLU A 13 -4.05 6.25 5.42
CA GLU A 13 -4.82 5.72 6.55
C GLU A 13 -5.28 6.84 7.50
N ASP A 14 -4.39 7.77 7.85
CA ASP A 14 -4.69 8.91 8.74
C ASP A 14 -5.76 9.85 8.14
N ALA A 15 -5.85 9.94 6.82
CA ALA A 15 -6.91 10.68 6.12
C ALA A 15 -8.25 9.93 6.11
N GLY A 16 -8.32 8.73 6.70
CA GLY A 16 -9.50 7.86 6.70
C GLY A 16 -9.70 7.11 5.39
N ALA A 17 -8.71 7.09 4.50
CA ALA A 17 -8.75 6.38 3.25
C ALA A 17 -8.09 5.00 3.40
N THR A 18 -8.51 4.04 2.58
CA THR A 18 -8.01 2.66 2.65
C THR A 18 -7.09 2.35 1.47
N TRP A 19 -6.32 1.28 1.58
CA TRP A 19 -5.52 0.77 0.49
C TRP A 19 -5.62 -0.75 0.45
N GLN A 20 -5.33 -1.33 -0.70
CA GLN A 20 -5.43 -2.77 -0.94
C GLN A 20 -4.22 -3.28 -1.70
N VAL A 21 -3.78 -4.49 -1.34
CA VAL A 21 -2.74 -5.21 -2.09
C VAL A 21 -3.37 -5.81 -3.33
N MET A 22 -2.98 -5.30 -4.50
CA MET A 22 -3.44 -5.82 -5.79
C MET A 22 -2.62 -7.02 -6.25
N SER A 23 -1.31 -6.99 -5.99
CA SER A 23 -0.43 -8.11 -6.26
C SER A 23 0.74 -8.12 -5.28
N ARG A 24 1.13 -9.33 -4.86
CA ARG A 24 2.33 -9.54 -4.06
C ARG A 24 3.18 -10.61 -4.70
N THR A 25 4.46 -10.30 -4.87
CA THR A 25 5.48 -11.23 -5.38
C THR A 25 6.63 -11.32 -4.39
N ALA A 26 7.56 -12.24 -4.63
CA ALA A 26 8.78 -12.37 -3.82
C ALA A 26 9.70 -11.12 -3.90
N ARG A 27 9.51 -10.24 -4.88
CA ARG A 27 10.40 -9.10 -5.16
C ARG A 27 9.72 -7.73 -5.02
N GLY A 28 8.41 -7.70 -4.80
CA GLY A 28 7.68 -6.43 -4.83
C GLY A 28 6.19 -6.60 -4.59
N VAL A 29 5.55 -5.47 -4.33
CA VAL A 29 4.12 -5.36 -4.07
C VAL A 29 3.51 -4.27 -4.94
N THR A 30 2.27 -4.47 -5.37
CA THR A 30 1.45 -3.44 -5.99
C THR A 30 0.29 -3.10 -5.07
N ILE A 31 0.16 -1.81 -4.74
CA ILE A 31 -0.85 -1.28 -3.85
C ILE A 31 -1.77 -0.35 -4.64
N ALA A 32 -3.08 -0.53 -4.47
CA ALA A 32 -4.09 0.44 -4.88
C ALA A 32 -4.48 1.30 -3.69
N LEU A 33 -4.50 2.62 -3.89
CA LEU A 33 -5.03 3.59 -2.96
C LEU A 33 -6.51 3.80 -3.27
N MET A 34 -7.35 3.56 -2.27
CA MET A 34 -8.80 3.61 -2.40
C MET A 34 -9.34 4.91 -1.82
N ARG A 35 -10.39 5.47 -2.41
CA ARG A 35 -11.12 6.60 -1.80
C ARG A 35 -11.81 6.17 -0.52
N CYS A 36 -11.94 7.12 0.41
CA CYS A 36 -12.70 6.93 1.65
C CYS A 36 -14.22 6.83 1.43
N ASP A 37 -14.75 7.31 0.31
CA ASP A 37 -16.19 7.52 0.08
C ASP A 37 -16.88 6.42 -0.77
N GLY A 38 -16.12 5.52 -1.40
CA GLY A 38 -16.73 4.54 -2.29
C GLY A 38 -15.88 3.33 -2.69
N GLY A 39 -14.66 3.19 -2.16
CA GLY A 39 -13.79 2.08 -2.54
C GLY A 39 -13.39 2.08 -4.02
N GLU A 40 -13.41 3.25 -4.67
CA GLU A 40 -12.83 3.42 -6.00
C GLU A 40 -11.31 3.62 -5.89
N GLU A 41 -10.55 3.04 -6.81
CA GLU A 41 -9.12 3.25 -6.91
C GLU A 41 -8.82 4.68 -7.38
N VAL A 42 -8.08 5.43 -6.58
CA VAL A 42 -7.59 6.78 -6.92
C VAL A 42 -6.26 6.70 -7.64
N ASP A 43 -5.39 5.82 -7.14
CA ASP A 43 -4.03 5.68 -7.63
C ASP A 43 -3.52 4.27 -7.34
N ARG A 44 -2.49 3.85 -8.06
CA ARG A 44 -1.84 2.56 -7.89
C ARG A 44 -0.36 2.70 -8.14
N PHE A 45 0.41 2.09 -7.25
CA PHE A 45 1.85 2.04 -7.40
C PHE A 45 2.41 0.66 -7.09
N SER A 46 3.55 0.37 -7.69
CA SER A 46 4.37 -0.80 -7.36
C SER A 46 5.66 -0.36 -6.68
N SER A 47 6.15 -1.17 -5.75
CA SER A 47 7.42 -0.95 -5.09
C SER A 47 8.04 -2.26 -4.61
N ASP A 48 9.36 -2.30 -4.67
CA ASP A 48 10.23 -3.36 -4.18
C ASP A 48 10.94 -2.97 -2.87
N ASP A 49 10.55 -1.86 -2.24
CA ASP A 49 11.16 -1.38 -1.00
C ASP A 49 10.93 -2.40 0.12
N PRO A 50 11.99 -2.99 0.71
CA PRO A 50 11.87 -3.97 1.79
C PRO A 50 11.06 -3.45 2.99
N ARG A 51 11.08 -2.14 3.26
CA ARG A 51 10.31 -1.51 4.33
C ARG A 51 8.82 -1.56 4.05
N LEU A 52 8.42 -1.30 2.79
CA LEU A 52 7.03 -1.42 2.37
C LEU A 52 6.57 -2.87 2.41
N LEU A 53 7.40 -3.79 1.92
CA LEU A 53 7.10 -5.21 1.94
C LEU A 53 6.81 -5.70 3.37
N ALA A 54 7.67 -5.36 4.33
CA ALA A 54 7.47 -5.68 5.74
C ALA A 54 6.23 -5.01 6.35
N TYR A 55 5.95 -3.75 5.99
CA TYR A 55 4.76 -3.02 6.44
C TYR A 55 3.46 -3.69 5.98
N VAL A 56 3.43 -4.13 4.72
CA VAL A 56 2.30 -4.84 4.13
C VAL A 56 2.15 -6.23 4.76
N ASP A 57 3.24 -6.98 4.93
CA ASP A 57 3.21 -8.32 5.52
C ASP A 57 2.71 -8.32 6.97
N ALA A 58 3.01 -7.26 7.73
CA ALA A 58 2.48 -7.09 9.08
C ALA A 58 0.95 -6.90 9.14
N ARG A 59 0.31 -6.49 8.03
CA ARG A 59 -1.14 -6.24 7.93
C ARG A 59 -1.89 -7.30 7.14
N GLN A 60 -1.19 -8.05 6.30
CA GLN A 60 -1.72 -9.14 5.49
C GLN A 60 -0.95 -10.40 5.89
N PRO A 61 -1.37 -11.10 6.96
CA PRO A 61 -0.74 -12.37 7.31
C PRO A 61 -0.86 -13.33 6.11
N PRO A 62 0.16 -14.15 5.82
CA PRO A 62 0.04 -15.19 4.81
C PRO A 62 -1.14 -16.08 5.19
N GLY A 63 -2.12 -16.16 4.28
CA GLY A 63 -3.27 -17.07 4.41
C GLY A 63 -2.89 -18.53 4.26
#